data_AF-A0A356TI40-F1
#
_entry.id   AF-A0A356TI40-F1
#
_cell.length_a   1.000
_cell.length_b   1.000
_cell.length_c   1.000
_cell.angle_alpha   90.00
_cell.angle_beta   90.00
_cell.angle_gamma   90.00
#
_symmetry.space_group_name_H-M   'P 1'
#
loop_
_entity.id
_entity.type
_entity.pdbx_description
1 polymer ?
#
loop_
_entity_poly.entity_id
_entity_poly.type
_entity_poly.pdbx_seq_one_letter_code
_entity_poly.pdbx_strand_id
1 'polypeptide(L)'
;MLGGVEATPIAEIESGARVRVAGRVRQAASSPLRSKLSDRECVYWDVRADAADAPLESDAQDFWVEDATGRALVRAGALSVRLRQHRREDYLEQIVSDVDAVGVRIRELKDQLREQGPDHARLTAERRRLAKVATLLCAMRAEANGNVHLGGDANGQRAWIERNAHLADDGPGAASVKMRVKRRVERLEVALEVGQRVEVEGFAEVTPVPAGYGGASGGYRTAPTCLTLRADDRPVLVLGVGEAAPAPREAPPARTTAAPSPRPAEDAGVDRRLYGLLAVTLLLAALSFLITRG
;
A
#
# COMPACT_ATOMS: atom_id res chain seq x y z
N MET A 1 -7.98 -12.50 1.20
CA MET A 1 -8.59 -11.97 -0.04
C MET A 1 -9.81 -11.12 0.30
N LEU A 2 -9.65 -9.79 0.46
CA LEU A 2 -10.81 -8.90 0.56
C LEU A 2 -11.46 -8.75 -0.80
N GLY A 3 -12.80 -8.82 -0.84
CA GLY A 3 -13.58 -8.58 -2.05
C GLY A 3 -13.28 -7.20 -2.66
N GLY A 4 -12.61 -7.20 -3.81
CA GLY A 4 -13.31 -7.06 -5.08
C GLY A 4 -13.92 -5.70 -5.43
N VAL A 5 -13.37 -4.59 -4.92
CA VAL A 5 -13.57 -3.28 -5.58
C VAL A 5 -12.22 -2.85 -6.12
N GLU A 6 -12.08 -2.94 -7.44
CA GLU A 6 -10.89 -2.49 -8.15
C GLU A 6 -10.71 -0.98 -7.96
N ALA A 7 -9.47 -0.54 -7.72
CA ALA A 7 -9.18 0.88 -7.59
C ALA A 7 -9.49 1.61 -8.91
N THR A 8 -10.23 2.71 -8.81
CA THR A 8 -10.59 3.57 -9.94
C THR A 8 -9.39 4.45 -10.30
N PRO A 9 -8.98 4.53 -11.57
CA PRO A 9 -7.96 5.47 -12.03
C PRO A 9 -8.37 6.90 -11.69
N ILE A 10 -7.44 7.72 -11.18
CA ILE A 10 -7.74 9.09 -10.73
C ILE A 10 -8.39 9.94 -11.82
N ALA A 11 -7.96 9.81 -13.08
CA ALA A 11 -8.51 10.59 -14.19
C ALA A 11 -9.96 10.23 -14.56
N GLU A 12 -10.45 9.05 -14.16
CA GLU A 12 -11.81 8.57 -14.46
C GLU A 12 -12.81 8.87 -13.33
N ILE A 13 -12.34 9.46 -12.22
CA ILE A 13 -13.18 9.73 -11.07
C ILE A 13 -14.08 10.94 -11.32
N GLU A 14 -15.38 10.69 -11.25
CA GLU A 14 -16.39 11.74 -11.23
C GLU A 14 -16.63 12.26 -9.81
N SER A 15 -16.95 13.55 -9.70
CA SER A 15 -17.33 14.18 -8.44
C SER A 15 -18.69 13.65 -7.97
N GLY A 16 -18.86 13.48 -6.65
CA GLY A 16 -20.14 13.14 -6.04
C GLY A 16 -20.33 11.66 -5.70
N ALA A 17 -19.30 10.83 -5.87
CA ALA A 17 -19.34 9.42 -5.52
C ALA A 17 -18.23 9.04 -4.54
N ARG A 18 -18.45 7.94 -3.81
CA ARG A 18 -17.39 7.33 -3.01
C ARG A 18 -16.56 6.41 -3.91
N VAL A 19 -15.26 6.63 -3.90
CA VAL A 19 -14.32 5.95 -4.80
C VAL A 19 -13.15 5.37 -4.02
N ARG A 20 -12.46 4.42 -4.64
CA ARG A 20 -11.24 3.83 -4.13
C ARG A 20 -10.10 4.11 -5.10
N VAL A 21 -8.99 4.60 -4.58
CA VAL A 21 -7.82 5.03 -5.36
C VAL A 21 -6.58 4.34 -4.81
N ALA A 22 -5.73 3.84 -5.71
CA ALA A 22 -4.44 3.28 -5.36
C ALA A 22 -3.32 4.09 -6.03
N GLY A 23 -2.30 4.48 -5.26
CA GLY A 23 -1.22 5.33 -5.76
C GLY A 23 -0.07 5.44 -4.78
N ARG A 24 0.78 6.45 -4.96
CA ARG A 24 1.88 6.79 -4.06
C ARG A 24 1.56 8.04 -3.27
N VAL A 25 1.94 8.05 -2.01
CA VAL A 25 1.83 9.20 -1.13
C VAL A 25 2.80 10.29 -1.57
N ARG A 26 2.30 11.50 -1.80
CA ARG A 26 3.11 12.70 -1.94
C ARG A 26 2.71 13.72 -0.89
N GLN A 27 3.70 14.45 -0.41
CA GLN A 27 3.48 15.51 0.55
C GLN A 27 2.67 16.64 -0.09
N ALA A 28 1.64 17.13 0.61
CA ALA A 28 0.87 18.29 0.17
C ALA A 28 1.27 19.56 0.93
N ALA A 29 1.46 19.48 2.24
CA ALA A 29 1.88 20.62 3.07
C ALA A 29 3.36 20.99 2.87
N SER A 30 3.75 22.18 3.33
CA SER A 30 5.13 22.70 3.17
C SER A 30 6.20 21.92 3.95
N SER A 31 5.83 21.25 5.04
CA SER A 31 6.75 20.48 5.89
C SER A 31 6.10 19.18 6.38
N PRO A 32 6.80 18.03 6.31
CA PRO A 32 6.25 16.75 6.75
C PRO A 32 6.09 16.71 8.27
N LEU A 33 5.19 15.84 8.76
CA LEU A 33 5.15 15.50 10.18
C LEU A 33 6.40 14.72 10.57
N ARG A 34 6.72 14.77 11.87
CA ARG A 34 7.66 13.84 12.50
C ARG A 34 6.87 12.85 13.35
N SER A 35 7.10 11.56 13.12
CA SER A 35 6.42 10.50 13.84
C SER A 35 6.87 10.47 15.32
N LYS A 36 5.92 10.30 16.25
CA LYS A 36 6.16 10.48 17.68
C LYS A 36 7.23 9.56 18.29
N LEU A 37 7.26 8.29 17.91
CA LEU A 37 8.14 7.27 18.49
C LEU A 37 9.43 7.06 17.67
N SER A 38 9.37 7.22 16.35
CA SER A 38 10.51 6.90 15.47
C SER A 38 11.16 8.12 14.81
N ASP A 39 10.62 9.32 15.00
CA ASP A 39 11.09 10.58 14.41
C ASP A 39 11.20 10.57 12.87
N ARG A 40 10.35 9.78 12.20
CA ARG A 40 10.33 9.65 10.74
C ARG A 40 9.49 10.72 10.09
N GLU A 41 9.93 11.20 8.93
CA GLU A 41 9.13 12.11 8.10
C GLU A 41 7.92 11.37 7.51
N CYS A 42 6.72 11.88 7.78
CA CYS A 42 5.48 11.24 7.40
C CYS A 42 4.36 12.27 7.14
N VAL A 43 3.25 11.81 6.56
CA VAL A 43 2.02 12.60 6.40
C VAL A 43 0.93 12.18 7.39
N TYR A 44 1.12 11.04 8.04
CA TYR A 44 0.26 10.52 9.10
C TYR A 44 1.10 9.66 10.04
N TRP A 45 0.81 9.74 11.33
CA TRP A 45 1.23 8.72 12.28
C TRP A 45 0.16 8.46 13.34
N ASP A 46 0.14 7.24 13.85
CA ASP A 46 -0.64 6.91 15.03
C ASP A 46 0.15 6.00 15.98
N VAL A 47 -0.14 6.12 17.28
CA VAL A 47 0.38 5.25 18.32
C VAL A 47 -0.77 4.45 18.89
N ARG A 48 -0.63 3.13 18.91
CA ARG A 48 -1.64 2.21 19.42
C ARG A 48 -1.09 1.42 20.61
N ALA A 49 -1.95 1.20 21.60
CA ALA A 49 -1.79 0.10 22.53
C ALA A 49 -2.47 -1.14 21.94
N ASP A 50 -1.71 -2.23 21.83
CA ASP A 50 -2.22 -3.56 21.49
C ASP A 50 -2.95 -3.68 20.12
N ALA A 51 -4.02 -4.50 20.10
CA ALA A 51 -4.86 -4.79 18.95
C ALA A 51 -5.96 -3.73 18.72
N ALA A 52 -6.00 -2.66 19.52
CA ALA A 52 -7.08 -1.67 19.47
C ALA A 52 -7.21 -1.02 18.08
N ASP A 53 -8.45 -0.86 17.63
CA ASP A 53 -8.77 -0.23 16.35
C ASP A 53 -8.59 1.29 16.39
N ALA A 54 -8.82 1.90 17.55
CA ALA A 54 -8.65 3.35 17.75
C ALA A 54 -7.23 3.68 18.24
N PRO A 55 -6.58 4.72 17.67
CA PRO A 55 -5.29 5.18 18.14
C PRO A 55 -5.38 5.87 19.50
N LEU A 56 -4.34 5.71 20.32
CA LEU A 56 -4.18 6.48 21.57
C LEU A 56 -3.82 7.93 21.26
N GLU A 57 -2.94 8.10 20.29
CA GLU A 57 -2.48 9.38 19.80
C GLU A 57 -2.29 9.27 18.30
N SER A 58 -2.57 10.35 17.58
CA SER A 58 -2.35 10.42 16.15
C SER A 58 -2.17 11.85 15.71
N ASP A 59 -1.44 12.04 14.63
CA ASP A 59 -1.40 13.30 13.90
C ASP A 59 -1.45 13.02 12.40
N ALA A 60 -2.04 13.95 11.66
CA ALA A 60 -2.36 13.77 10.26
C ALA A 60 -2.31 15.11 9.51
N GLN A 61 -1.70 15.10 8.34
CA GLN A 61 -1.71 16.23 7.41
C GLN A 61 -2.34 15.82 6.08
N ASP A 62 -2.93 16.80 5.39
CA ASP A 62 -3.39 16.58 4.02
C ASP A 62 -2.21 16.10 3.15
N PHE A 63 -2.48 15.13 2.28
CA PHE A 63 -1.48 14.54 1.40
C PHE A 63 -2.07 14.22 0.04
N TRP A 64 -1.23 14.16 -0.99
CA TRP A 64 -1.64 13.74 -2.33
C TRP A 64 -1.47 12.23 -2.47
N VAL A 65 -2.42 11.59 -3.14
CA VAL A 65 -2.24 10.26 -3.73
C VAL A 65 -2.03 10.46 -5.22
N GLU A 66 -0.92 9.97 -5.74
CA GLU A 66 -0.54 10.09 -7.15
C GLU A 66 -0.49 8.70 -7.81
N ASP A 67 -1.22 8.55 -8.92
CA ASP A 67 -1.08 7.42 -9.83
C ASP A 67 -0.61 7.92 -11.21
N ALA A 68 -0.53 7.04 -12.20
CA ALA A 68 -0.09 7.43 -13.53
C ALA A 68 -1.08 8.34 -14.29
N THR A 69 -2.32 8.44 -13.81
CA THR A 69 -3.40 9.18 -14.47
C THR A 69 -3.64 10.56 -13.86
N GLY A 70 -3.22 10.78 -12.61
CA GLY A 70 -3.32 12.07 -11.97
C GLY A 70 -2.99 12.05 -10.47
N ARG A 71 -3.52 13.05 -9.77
CA ARG A 71 -3.31 13.25 -8.33
C ARG A 71 -4.60 13.67 -7.65
N ALA A 72 -4.87 13.08 -6.49
CA ALA A 72 -6.03 13.34 -5.66
C ALA A 72 -5.60 13.81 -4.26
N LEU A 73 -6.18 14.90 -3.76
CA LEU A 73 -5.89 15.45 -2.44
C LEU A 73 -6.68 14.68 -1.39
N VAL A 74 -6.01 14.02 -0.46
CA VAL A 74 -6.64 13.39 0.69
C VAL A 74 -6.73 14.40 1.83
N ARG A 75 -7.95 14.68 2.32
CA ARG A 75 -8.18 15.54 3.48
C ARG A 75 -8.06 14.75 4.77
N ALA A 76 -7.13 15.13 5.63
CA ALA A 76 -6.77 14.42 6.85
C ALA A 76 -7.75 14.63 8.01
N GLY A 77 -8.61 15.66 7.96
CA GLY A 77 -9.50 16.06 9.06
C GLY A 77 -10.44 14.97 9.58
N ALA A 78 -10.67 13.90 8.82
CA ALA A 78 -11.40 12.71 9.26
C ALA A 78 -10.83 11.44 8.60
N LEU A 79 -9.52 11.22 8.81
CA LEU A 79 -8.80 10.04 8.32
C LEU A 79 -8.91 8.87 9.31
N SER A 80 -9.22 7.68 8.81
CA SER A 80 -9.18 6.43 9.56
C SER A 80 -8.24 5.47 8.86
N VAL A 81 -7.06 5.26 9.45
CA VAL A 81 -6.06 4.34 8.92
C VAL A 81 -6.32 2.92 9.43
N ARG A 82 -6.76 2.04 8.52
CA ARG A 82 -7.01 0.63 8.79
C ARG A 82 -5.80 -0.20 8.38
N LEU A 83 -4.66 0.04 9.01
CA LEU A 83 -3.46 -0.77 8.80
C LEU A 83 -3.56 -2.09 9.54
N ARG A 84 -4.39 -3.02 9.09
CA ARG A 84 -4.41 -4.37 9.67
C ARG A 84 -5.11 -5.43 8.83
N GLN A 85 -4.52 -5.74 7.68
CA GLN A 85 -4.66 -7.09 7.13
C GLN A 85 -3.38 -7.89 7.25
N HIS A 86 -2.29 -7.45 6.62
CA HIS A 86 -1.09 -8.30 6.50
C HIS A 86 -0.56 -8.85 7.84
N ARG A 87 -0.41 -8.03 8.90
CA ARG A 87 0.14 -8.52 10.18
C ARG A 87 -0.86 -9.24 11.09
N ARG A 88 -2.18 -9.04 10.91
CA ARG A 88 -3.20 -9.87 11.59
C ARG A 88 -3.29 -11.21 10.88
N GLU A 89 -3.20 -11.20 9.55
CA GLU A 89 -3.11 -12.38 8.71
C GLU A 89 -1.85 -13.18 9.08
N ASP A 90 -0.65 -12.59 9.12
CA ASP A 90 0.60 -13.29 9.52
C ASP A 90 0.47 -13.97 10.90
N TYR A 91 -0.13 -13.28 11.88
CA TYR A 91 -0.33 -13.83 13.22
C TYR A 91 -1.38 -14.95 13.21
N LEU A 92 -2.47 -14.78 12.48
CA LEU A 92 -3.51 -15.80 12.35
C LEU A 92 -3.00 -17.01 11.55
N GLU A 93 -2.21 -16.79 10.50
CA GLU A 93 -1.53 -17.81 9.70
C GLU A 93 -0.54 -18.59 10.55
N GLN A 94 0.27 -17.89 11.37
CA GLN A 94 1.15 -18.56 12.32
C GLN A 94 0.37 -19.38 13.35
N ILE A 95 -0.74 -18.87 13.89
CA ILE A 95 -1.59 -19.65 14.81
C ILE A 95 -2.18 -20.86 14.10
N VAL A 96 -2.65 -20.73 12.86
CA VAL A 96 -3.19 -21.85 12.08
C VAL A 96 -2.12 -22.91 11.84
N SER A 97 -0.92 -22.49 11.43
CA SER A 97 0.24 -23.36 11.24
C SER A 97 0.60 -24.11 12.54
N ASP A 98 0.64 -23.41 13.68
CA ASP A 98 0.91 -24.03 14.98
C ASP A 98 -0.21 -24.99 15.43
N VAL A 99 -1.48 -24.66 15.17
CA VAL A 99 -2.63 -25.54 15.46
C VAL A 99 -2.53 -26.83 14.63
N ASP A 100 -2.20 -26.72 13.35
CA ASP A 100 -2.05 -27.87 12.46
C ASP A 100 -0.86 -28.74 12.88
N ALA A 101 0.27 -28.13 13.24
CA ALA A 101 1.45 -28.84 13.74
C ALA A 101 1.15 -29.60 15.04
N VAL A 102 0.44 -28.97 15.99
CA VAL A 102 -0.03 -29.63 17.22
C VAL A 102 -0.99 -30.78 16.88
N GLY A 103 -1.90 -30.58 15.93
CA GLY A 103 -2.85 -31.59 15.48
C GLY A 103 -2.20 -32.81 14.83
N VAL A 104 -1.16 -32.61 14.01
CA VAL A 104 -0.32 -33.70 13.47
C VAL A 104 0.35 -34.45 14.61
N ARG A 105 1.01 -33.76 15.53
CA ARG A 105 1.75 -34.40 16.62
C ARG A 105 0.85 -35.20 17.57
N ILE A 106 -0.36 -34.71 17.87
CA ILE A 106 -1.34 -35.44 18.68
C ILE A 106 -1.77 -36.74 17.99
N ARG A 107 -1.93 -36.74 16.65
CA ARG A 107 -2.27 -37.95 15.89
C ARG A 107 -1.15 -38.98 15.94
N GLU A 108 0.09 -38.57 15.70
CA GLU A 108 1.27 -39.44 15.85
C GLU A 108 1.35 -40.10 17.23
N LEU A 109 1.16 -39.31 18.30
CA LEU A 109 1.15 -39.84 19.66
C LEU A 109 0.00 -40.82 19.91
N LYS A 110 -1.18 -40.59 19.32
CA LYS A 110 -2.31 -41.54 19.41
C LYS A 110 -1.98 -42.86 18.73
N ASP A 111 -1.31 -42.83 17.59
CA ASP A 111 -0.91 -44.04 16.87
C ASP A 111 0.16 -44.82 17.66
N GLN A 112 1.19 -44.14 18.19
CA GLN A 112 2.20 -44.75 19.07
C GLN A 112 1.58 -45.37 20.35
N LEU A 113 0.55 -44.74 20.92
CA LEU A 113 -0.15 -45.27 22.09
C LEU A 113 -0.94 -46.56 21.79
N ARG A 114 -1.31 -46.84 20.53
CA ARG A 114 -1.99 -48.10 20.15
C ARG A 114 -1.06 -49.30 20.18
N GLU A 115 0.25 -49.09 19.99
CA GLU A 115 1.26 -50.15 19.91
C GLU A 115 1.68 -50.72 21.28
N GLN A 116 1.14 -50.18 22.40
CA GLN A 116 1.35 -50.64 23.79
C GLN A 116 2.81 -50.96 24.15
N GLY A 117 3.63 -49.91 24.35
CA GLY A 117 5.03 -50.02 24.74
C GLY A 117 5.36 -49.49 26.16
N PRO A 118 6.61 -49.68 26.64
CA PRO A 118 7.07 -49.23 27.96
C PRO A 118 6.97 -47.71 28.17
N ASP A 119 6.85 -46.92 27.10
CA ASP A 119 6.76 -45.46 27.12
C ASP A 119 5.33 -44.90 27.25
N HIS A 120 4.32 -45.75 27.47
CA HIS A 120 2.91 -45.37 27.40
C HIS A 120 2.53 -44.19 28.32
N ALA A 121 3.08 -44.14 29.54
CA ALA A 121 2.83 -43.06 30.49
C ALA A 121 3.37 -41.71 29.99
N ARG A 122 4.59 -41.71 29.44
CA ARG A 122 5.25 -40.52 28.87
C ARG A 122 4.48 -39.99 27.66
N LEU A 123 4.10 -40.87 26.75
CA LEU A 123 3.32 -40.50 25.54
C LEU A 123 1.93 -39.96 25.91
N THR A 124 1.28 -40.53 26.93
CA THR A 124 -0.01 -40.04 27.43
C THR A 124 0.12 -38.65 28.04
N ALA A 125 1.18 -38.40 28.81
CA ALA A 125 1.45 -37.09 29.40
C ALA A 125 1.68 -36.03 28.32
N GLU A 126 2.50 -36.34 27.31
CA GLU A 126 2.78 -35.42 26.21
C GLU A 126 1.53 -35.12 25.38
N ARG A 127 0.71 -36.14 25.09
CA ARG A 127 -0.58 -35.95 24.39
C ARG A 127 -1.51 -35.01 25.18
N ARG A 128 -1.58 -35.16 26.50
CA ARG A 128 -2.37 -34.28 27.37
C ARG A 128 -1.82 -32.85 27.39
N ARG A 129 -0.49 -32.69 27.42
CA ARG A 129 0.17 -31.38 27.30
C ARG A 129 -0.22 -30.70 25.98
N LEU A 130 -0.05 -31.38 24.85
CA LEU A 130 -0.37 -30.83 23.53
C LEU A 130 -1.86 -30.50 23.36
N ALA A 131 -2.76 -31.26 23.99
CA ALA A 131 -4.18 -30.90 24.00
C ALA A 131 -4.44 -29.55 24.69
N LYS A 132 -3.72 -29.25 25.79
CA LYS A 132 -3.80 -27.93 26.44
C LYS A 132 -3.20 -26.82 25.58
N VAL A 133 -2.10 -27.10 24.88
CA VAL A 133 -1.51 -26.17 23.91
C VAL A 133 -2.49 -25.86 22.77
N ALA A 134 -3.20 -26.87 22.24
CA ALA A 134 -4.24 -26.67 21.24
C ALA A 134 -5.36 -25.74 21.76
N THR A 135 -5.82 -25.94 23.00
CA THR A 135 -6.80 -25.04 23.64
C THR A 135 -6.28 -23.61 23.77
N LEU A 136 -5.01 -23.43 24.14
CA LEU A 136 -4.35 -22.12 24.20
C LEU A 136 -4.34 -21.44 22.82
N LEU A 137 -3.92 -22.14 21.78
CA LEU A 137 -3.89 -21.62 20.42
C LEU A 137 -5.28 -21.28 19.88
N CYS A 138 -6.30 -22.09 20.18
CA CYS A 138 -7.70 -21.79 19.84
C CYS A 138 -8.19 -20.51 20.54
N ALA A 139 -7.86 -20.32 21.82
CA ALA A 139 -8.18 -19.10 22.55
C ALA A 139 -7.46 -17.88 21.98
N MET A 140 -6.18 -18.01 21.62
CA MET A 140 -5.41 -16.95 20.95
C MET A 140 -5.97 -16.60 19.57
N ARG A 141 -6.39 -17.60 18.78
CA ARG A 141 -7.08 -17.40 17.50
C ARG A 141 -8.40 -16.65 17.69
N ALA A 142 -9.18 -17.02 18.70
CA ALA A 142 -10.44 -16.35 19.00
C ALA A 142 -10.17 -14.89 19.43
N GLU A 143 -9.23 -14.66 20.35
CA GLU A 143 -8.79 -13.32 20.77
C GLU A 143 -8.38 -12.46 19.58
N ALA A 144 -7.56 -13.00 18.66
CA ALA A 144 -7.10 -12.33 17.45
C ALA A 144 -8.25 -11.99 16.48
N ASN A 145 -9.37 -12.70 16.57
CA ASN A 145 -10.58 -12.45 15.80
C ASN A 145 -11.63 -11.63 16.54
N GLY A 146 -11.36 -11.19 17.77
CA GLY A 146 -12.32 -10.45 18.60
C GLY A 146 -13.39 -11.34 19.26
N ASN A 147 -13.20 -12.66 19.27
CA ASN A 147 -14.14 -13.65 19.79
C ASN A 147 -13.66 -14.24 21.13
N VAL A 148 -14.61 -14.83 21.88
CA VAL A 148 -14.34 -15.58 23.11
C VAL A 148 -14.50 -17.08 22.86
N HIS A 149 -13.49 -17.87 23.23
CA HIS A 149 -13.43 -19.32 23.13
C HIS A 149 -13.62 -20.02 24.48
N LEU A 150 -13.10 -19.46 25.57
CA LEU A 150 -12.99 -20.15 26.88
C LEU A 150 -14.18 -19.96 27.82
N GLY A 151 -15.31 -19.47 27.32
CA GLY A 151 -16.44 -19.02 28.15
C GLY A 151 -16.10 -17.75 28.96
N GLY A 152 -17.12 -17.08 29.49
CA GLY A 152 -16.95 -15.78 30.16
C GLY A 152 -16.78 -14.62 29.19
N ASP A 153 -15.90 -13.67 29.52
CA ASP A 153 -15.68 -12.44 28.73
C ASP A 153 -14.26 -12.34 28.13
N ALA A 154 -14.06 -11.32 27.30
CA ALA A 154 -12.79 -11.07 26.62
C ALA A 154 -11.62 -10.80 27.58
N ASN A 155 -11.88 -10.19 28.75
CA ASN A 155 -10.84 -9.91 29.74
C ASN A 155 -10.43 -11.18 30.47
N GLY A 156 -11.39 -12.02 30.85
CA GLY A 156 -11.17 -13.34 31.44
C GLY A 156 -10.37 -14.25 30.51
N GLN A 157 -10.69 -14.27 29.22
CA GLN A 157 -9.91 -14.99 28.20
C GLN A 157 -8.47 -14.48 28.12
N ARG A 158 -8.26 -13.15 28.06
CA ARG A 158 -6.90 -12.56 28.02
C ARG A 158 -6.07 -12.98 29.22
N ALA A 159 -6.64 -12.86 30.42
CA ALA A 159 -5.98 -13.26 31.65
C ALA A 159 -5.68 -14.77 31.69
N TRP A 160 -6.57 -15.59 31.13
CA TRP A 160 -6.33 -17.03 31.00
C TRP A 160 -5.17 -17.32 30.05
N ILE A 161 -5.13 -16.68 28.87
CA ILE A 161 -4.05 -16.86 27.88
C ILE A 161 -2.69 -16.48 28.51
N GLU A 162 -2.63 -15.37 29.22
CA GLU A 162 -1.42 -14.93 29.94
C GLU A 162 -0.94 -15.96 30.96
N ARG A 163 -1.84 -16.46 31.81
CA ARG A 163 -1.48 -17.46 32.83
C ARG A 163 -1.00 -18.78 32.21
N ASN A 164 -1.45 -19.11 31.00
CA ASN A 164 -1.18 -20.39 30.33
C ASN A 164 -0.15 -20.29 29.19
N ALA A 165 0.43 -19.11 28.94
CA ALA A 165 1.42 -18.91 27.87
C ALA A 165 2.62 -19.88 28.01
N HIS A 166 3.02 -20.18 29.24
CA HIS A 166 4.10 -21.10 29.57
C HIS A 166 3.93 -22.53 29.01
N LEU A 167 2.69 -22.94 28.68
CA LEU A 167 2.43 -24.27 28.13
C LEU A 167 3.11 -24.49 26.77
N ALA A 168 3.38 -23.40 26.04
CA ALA A 168 4.03 -23.39 24.74
C ALA A 168 5.37 -22.64 24.78
N ASP A 169 6.09 -22.62 25.91
CA ASP A 169 7.43 -22.00 25.98
C ASP A 169 8.41 -22.64 24.98
N ASP A 170 8.33 -23.96 24.83
CA ASP A 170 9.16 -24.74 23.90
C ASP A 170 8.30 -25.69 23.04
N GLY A 171 8.57 -25.70 21.73
CA GLY A 171 7.92 -26.58 20.75
C GLY A 171 6.73 -25.96 19.99
N PRO A 172 5.81 -26.78 19.46
CA PRO A 172 4.66 -26.30 18.69
C PRO A 172 3.83 -25.27 19.46
N GLY A 173 3.55 -24.09 18.87
CA GLY A 173 2.84 -22.98 19.51
C GLY A 173 3.73 -21.90 20.13
N ALA A 174 5.03 -22.14 20.30
CA ALA A 174 5.98 -21.16 20.87
C ALA A 174 6.11 -19.90 20.00
N ALA A 175 6.11 -20.07 18.67
CA ALA A 175 6.15 -18.96 17.73
C ALA A 175 4.94 -18.02 17.91
N SER A 176 3.73 -18.59 17.96
CA SER A 176 2.50 -17.82 18.23
C SER A 176 2.55 -17.07 19.57
N VAL A 177 3.00 -17.72 20.65
CA VAL A 177 3.10 -17.06 21.98
C VAL A 177 4.12 -15.92 21.95
N LYS A 178 5.30 -16.13 21.34
CA LYS A 178 6.34 -15.10 21.19
C LYS A 178 5.84 -13.90 20.38
N MET A 179 5.13 -14.13 19.28
CA MET A 179 4.50 -13.06 18.49
C MET A 179 3.46 -12.28 19.29
N ARG A 180 2.67 -12.96 20.14
CA ARG A 180 1.70 -12.31 21.03
C ARG A 180 2.37 -11.42 22.07
N VAL A 181 3.44 -11.88 22.71
CA VAL A 181 4.20 -11.08 23.69
C VAL A 181 4.83 -9.86 23.02
N LYS A 182 5.47 -10.04 21.86
CA LYS A 182 6.03 -8.93 21.07
C LYS A 182 4.97 -7.86 20.76
N ARG A 183 3.77 -8.28 20.36
CA ARG A 183 2.63 -7.38 20.10
C ARG A 183 2.14 -6.57 21.30
N ARG A 184 2.34 -7.07 22.53
CA ARG A 184 1.92 -6.37 23.76
C ARG A 184 2.96 -5.39 24.31
N VAL A 185 4.23 -5.72 24.14
CA VAL A 185 5.33 -4.90 24.65
C VAL A 185 5.61 -3.72 23.71
N GLU A 186 5.37 -3.88 22.41
CA GLU A 186 5.56 -2.81 21.44
C GLU A 186 4.38 -1.82 21.49
N ARG A 187 4.60 -0.63 22.08
CA ARG A 187 3.84 0.57 21.69
C ARG A 187 4.05 0.73 20.19
N LEU A 188 2.98 0.51 19.42
CA LEU A 188 3.11 0.42 17.98
C LEU A 188 2.89 1.79 17.39
N GLU A 189 3.91 2.32 16.71
CA GLU A 189 3.74 3.45 15.82
C GLU A 189 3.46 2.97 14.39
N VAL A 190 2.35 3.44 13.86
CA VAL A 190 2.06 3.50 12.44
C VAL A 190 2.59 4.82 11.91
N ALA A 191 3.26 4.81 10.75
CA ALA A 191 3.57 6.02 10.00
C ALA A 191 3.32 5.79 8.51
N LEU A 192 2.67 6.75 7.85
CA LEU A 192 2.52 6.80 6.39
C LEU A 192 3.57 7.75 5.83
N GLU A 193 4.58 7.19 5.19
CA GLU A 193 5.75 7.93 4.70
C GLU A 193 5.56 8.38 3.24
N VAL A 194 6.25 9.46 2.86
CA VAL A 194 6.25 9.95 1.48
C VAL A 194 6.84 8.89 0.54
N GLY A 195 6.19 8.66 -0.60
CA GLY A 195 6.60 7.68 -1.62
C GLY A 195 6.06 6.27 -1.40
N GLN A 196 5.50 5.96 -0.22
CA GLN A 196 4.84 4.68 0.05
C GLN A 196 3.62 4.50 -0.86
N ARG A 197 3.39 3.25 -1.28
CA ARG A 197 2.15 2.87 -1.95
C ARG A 197 1.01 2.89 -0.95
N VAL A 198 -0.17 3.35 -1.37
CA VAL A 198 -1.34 3.46 -0.51
C VAL A 198 -2.61 3.17 -1.31
N GLU A 199 -3.61 2.62 -0.63
CA GLU A 199 -4.98 2.53 -1.12
C GLU A 199 -5.90 3.34 -0.21
N VAL A 200 -6.66 4.26 -0.81
CA VAL A 200 -7.52 5.21 -0.10
C VAL A 200 -8.94 5.12 -0.63
N GLU A 201 -9.91 5.05 0.28
CA GLU A 201 -11.33 5.16 -0.03
C GLU A 201 -11.91 6.43 0.58
N GLY A 202 -12.57 7.25 -0.23
CA GLY A 202 -13.14 8.52 0.22
C GLY A 202 -14.23 9.03 -0.71
N PHE A 203 -14.95 10.06 -0.28
CA PHE A 203 -15.91 10.77 -1.11
C PHE A 203 -15.16 11.74 -2.03
N ALA A 204 -15.31 11.55 -3.34
CA ALA A 204 -14.69 12.35 -4.37
C ALA A 204 -15.45 13.65 -4.59
N GLU A 205 -14.74 14.77 -4.52
CA GLU A 205 -15.27 16.08 -4.90
C GLU A 205 -14.21 16.87 -5.67
N VAL A 206 -14.62 17.54 -6.74
CA VAL A 206 -13.74 18.51 -7.42
C VAL A 206 -13.85 19.85 -6.70
N THR A 207 -12.76 20.25 -6.05
CA THR A 207 -12.70 21.51 -5.27
C THR A 207 -11.56 22.39 -5.77
N PRO A 208 -11.58 23.71 -5.51
CA PRO A 208 -10.38 24.53 -5.65
C PRO A 208 -9.23 23.94 -4.85
N VAL A 209 -8.01 23.99 -5.40
CA VAL A 209 -6.79 23.60 -4.69
C VAL A 209 -6.65 24.50 -3.45
N PRO A 210 -6.56 23.95 -2.23
CA PRO A 210 -6.47 24.79 -1.04
C PRO A 210 -5.18 25.61 -1.04
N ALA A 211 -5.21 26.76 -0.35
CA ALA A 211 -4.05 27.65 -0.25
C ALA A 211 -2.84 26.91 0.36
N GLY A 212 -1.65 27.08 -0.22
CA GLY A 212 -0.41 26.44 0.22
C GLY A 212 -0.10 25.09 -0.43
N TYR A 213 -1.02 24.50 -1.21
CA TYR A 213 -0.88 23.14 -1.76
C TYR A 213 -0.56 23.05 -3.26
N GLY A 214 -0.45 24.19 -3.97
CA GLY A 214 -0.39 24.17 -5.44
C GLY A 214 0.36 25.31 -6.12
N GLY A 215 1.24 26.04 -5.43
CA GLY A 215 2.01 27.15 -6.03
C GLY A 215 1.16 28.26 -6.67
N ALA A 216 -0.16 28.23 -6.48
CA ALA A 216 -1.11 29.10 -7.16
C ALA A 216 -1.17 30.44 -6.44
N SER A 217 -0.54 31.45 -7.04
CA SER A 217 -0.76 32.86 -6.74
C SER A 217 -2.04 33.32 -7.46
N GLY A 218 -3.16 33.36 -6.75
CA GLY A 218 -4.42 33.84 -7.32
C GLY A 218 -5.59 33.80 -6.34
N GLY A 219 -6.59 34.66 -6.54
CA GLY A 219 -7.80 34.70 -5.72
C GLY A 219 -8.71 33.48 -5.95
N TYR A 220 -9.74 33.30 -5.10
CA TYR A 220 -10.67 32.16 -5.13
C TYR A 220 -11.27 31.83 -6.51
N ARG A 221 -11.42 32.83 -7.39
CA ARG A 221 -12.00 32.66 -8.74
C ARG A 221 -11.04 32.12 -9.80
N THR A 222 -9.73 32.09 -9.54
CA THR A 222 -8.69 31.63 -10.48
C THR A 222 -7.89 30.46 -9.94
N ALA A 223 -8.27 29.92 -8.78
CA ALA A 223 -7.59 28.78 -8.18
C ALA A 223 -7.81 27.54 -9.08
N PRO A 224 -6.73 26.85 -9.49
CA PRO A 224 -6.88 25.58 -10.20
C PRO A 224 -7.70 24.62 -9.34
N THR A 225 -8.50 23.76 -9.97
CA THR A 225 -9.26 22.73 -9.26
C THR A 225 -8.43 21.45 -9.13
N CYS A 226 -8.73 20.65 -8.12
CA CYS A 226 -8.22 19.30 -7.95
C CYS A 226 -9.33 18.36 -7.50
N LEU A 227 -9.12 17.07 -7.76
CA LEU A 227 -9.90 16.03 -7.12
C LEU A 227 -9.51 15.94 -5.63
N THR A 228 -10.49 15.97 -4.76
CA THR A 228 -10.33 15.86 -3.31
C THR A 228 -11.08 14.65 -2.80
N LEU A 229 -10.40 13.81 -2.01
CA LEU A 229 -10.99 12.71 -1.25
C LEU A 229 -11.20 13.21 0.18
N ARG A 230 -12.47 13.32 0.59
CA ARG A 230 -12.85 13.77 1.92
C ARG A 230 -13.83 12.82 2.59
N ALA A 231 -14.09 13.08 3.86
CA ALA A 231 -15.17 12.43 4.56
C ALA A 231 -16.54 12.96 4.08
N ASP A 232 -17.51 12.04 4.12
CA ASP A 232 -18.94 12.26 4.05
C ASP A 232 -19.53 11.81 5.41
N ASP A 233 -20.60 11.00 5.41
CA ASP A 233 -21.09 10.29 6.59
C ASP A 233 -20.10 9.22 7.13
N ARG A 234 -19.03 8.93 6.38
CA ARG A 234 -17.96 7.99 6.70
C ARG A 234 -16.59 8.67 6.55
N PRO A 235 -15.61 8.31 7.40
CA PRO A 235 -14.25 8.85 7.31
C PRO A 235 -13.56 8.42 6.00
N VAL A 236 -12.48 9.12 5.63
CA VAL A 236 -11.58 8.63 4.58
C VAL A 236 -10.82 7.43 5.13
N LEU A 237 -10.85 6.31 4.42
CA LEU A 237 -10.22 5.06 4.85
C LEU A 237 -8.89 4.85 4.12
N VAL A 238 -7.81 4.63 4.86
CA VAL A 238 -6.57 4.08 4.30
C VAL A 238 -6.58 2.57 4.53
N LEU A 239 -6.63 1.79 3.46
CA LEU A 239 -6.91 0.34 3.50
C LEU A 239 -5.63 -0.51 3.40
N GLY A 240 -4.63 -0.04 2.66
CA GLY A 240 -3.35 -0.73 2.47
C GLY A 240 -2.19 0.25 2.34
N VAL A 241 -0.99 -0.14 2.78
CA VAL A 241 0.25 0.65 2.70
C VAL A 241 1.43 -0.25 2.32
N GLY A 242 2.33 0.26 1.49
CA GLY A 242 3.52 -0.45 1.03
C GLY A 242 3.17 -1.66 0.15
N GLU A 243 3.76 -2.82 0.44
CA GLU A 243 3.52 -4.07 -0.29
C GLU A 243 2.06 -4.56 -0.22
N ALA A 244 1.32 -4.17 0.84
CA ALA A 244 -0.08 -4.52 0.99
C ALA A 244 -1.04 -3.67 0.15
N ALA A 245 -0.57 -2.52 -0.37
CA ALA A 245 -1.37 -1.69 -1.28
C ALA A 245 -1.26 -2.25 -2.73
N PRO A 246 -2.29 -2.16 -3.57
CA PRO A 246 -2.21 -2.53 -4.98
C PRO A 246 -1.09 -1.76 -5.71
N ALA A 247 -0.58 -2.33 -6.82
CA ALA A 247 0.39 -1.62 -7.63
C ALA A 247 -0.31 -0.40 -8.24
N PRO A 248 0.30 0.80 -8.20
CA PRO A 248 -0.22 1.93 -8.94
C PRO A 248 -0.39 1.48 -10.38
N ARG A 249 -1.57 1.73 -10.96
CA ARG A 249 -1.81 1.40 -12.36
C ARG A 249 -0.76 2.12 -13.19
N GLU A 250 0.07 1.36 -13.91
CA GLU A 250 1.05 1.97 -14.81
C GLU A 250 0.31 2.79 -15.86
N ALA A 251 0.93 3.90 -16.28
CA ALA A 251 0.42 4.62 -17.44
C ALA A 251 0.25 3.59 -18.55
N PRO A 252 -0.87 3.62 -19.32
CA PRO A 252 -0.87 2.99 -20.62
C PRO A 252 0.46 3.37 -21.29
N PRO A 253 1.21 2.41 -21.88
CA PRO A 253 2.47 2.73 -22.52
C PRO A 253 2.21 3.96 -23.35
N ALA A 254 2.95 5.04 -23.08
CA ALA A 254 2.75 6.30 -23.78
C ALA A 254 2.57 5.89 -25.23
N ARG A 255 1.40 6.18 -25.82
CA ARG A 255 1.28 6.03 -27.26
C ARG A 255 2.42 6.89 -27.71
N THR A 256 3.49 6.26 -28.21
CA THR A 256 4.38 6.90 -29.13
C THR A 256 3.38 7.37 -30.15
N THR A 257 3.02 8.65 -30.10
CA THR A 257 2.63 9.36 -31.29
C THR A 257 3.75 8.98 -32.20
N ALA A 258 3.49 8.00 -33.09
CA ALA A 258 4.38 7.70 -34.17
C ALA A 258 4.73 9.09 -34.67
N ALA A 259 6.02 9.44 -34.56
CA ALA A 259 6.49 10.69 -35.14
C ALA A 259 5.80 10.77 -36.50
N PRO A 260 5.12 11.88 -36.84
CA PRO A 260 4.33 11.96 -38.05
C PRO A 260 5.20 11.35 -39.15
N SER A 261 4.72 10.25 -39.74
CA SER A 261 5.49 9.51 -40.76
C SER A 261 6.10 10.57 -41.65
N PRO A 262 7.44 10.58 -41.86
CA PRO A 262 8.02 11.53 -42.78
C PRO A 262 7.20 11.39 -44.05
N ARG A 263 6.53 12.48 -44.45
CA ARG A 263 5.87 12.53 -45.76
C ARG A 263 6.90 11.99 -46.74
N PRO A 264 6.54 11.04 -47.63
CA PRO A 264 7.45 10.67 -48.69
C PRO A 264 7.88 11.99 -49.33
N ALA A 265 9.19 12.25 -49.28
CA ALA A 265 9.75 13.43 -49.89
C ALA A 265 9.26 13.41 -51.33
N GLU A 266 8.42 14.38 -51.70
CA GLU A 266 8.20 14.66 -53.10
C GLU A 266 9.58 14.84 -53.71
N ASP A 267 9.88 13.98 -54.69
CA ASP A 267 11.08 14.04 -55.49
C ASP A 267 11.23 15.46 -56.03
N ALA A 268 12.00 16.30 -55.32
CA ALA A 268 12.69 17.45 -55.89
C ALA A 268 13.88 16.92 -56.72
N GLY A 269 13.54 16.07 -57.69
CA GLY A 269 14.42 15.50 -58.72
C GLY A 269 14.54 16.41 -59.94
N VAL A 270 14.27 17.70 -59.79
CA VAL A 270 14.53 18.74 -60.78
C VAL A 270 15.20 19.87 -60.01
N ASP A 271 16.41 20.25 -60.43
CA ASP A 271 17.22 21.39 -59.95
C ASP A 271 18.57 21.08 -59.27
N ARG A 272 19.28 20.03 -59.72
CA ARG A 272 20.77 20.03 -59.63
C ARG A 272 21.46 20.11 -60.99
N ARG A 273 20.82 19.59 -62.05
CA ARG A 273 21.34 19.71 -63.42
C ARG A 273 21.17 21.13 -63.97
N LEU A 274 20.09 21.83 -63.60
CA LEU A 274 19.80 23.19 -64.06
C LEU A 274 20.79 24.21 -63.47
N TYR A 275 21.08 24.16 -62.16
CA TYR A 275 22.10 25.02 -61.55
C TYR A 275 23.52 24.73 -62.06
N GLY A 276 23.85 23.46 -62.34
CA GLY A 276 25.13 23.09 -62.95
C GLY A 276 25.28 23.68 -64.37
N LEU A 277 24.23 23.59 -65.20
CA LEU A 277 24.24 24.14 -66.56
C LEU A 277 24.29 25.68 -66.56
N LEU A 278 23.59 26.34 -65.63
CA LEU A 278 23.63 27.80 -65.46
C LEU A 278 25.00 28.29 -64.99
N ALA A 279 25.65 27.58 -64.06
CA ALA A 279 26.99 27.92 -63.61
C ALA A 279 28.03 27.77 -64.73
N VAL A 280 27.96 26.70 -65.54
CA VAL A 280 28.88 26.49 -66.67
C VAL A 280 28.66 27.51 -67.78
N THR A 281 27.40 27.85 -68.10
CA THR A 281 27.11 28.87 -69.13
C THR A 281 27.53 30.27 -68.71
N LEU A 282 27.33 30.65 -67.45
CA LEU A 282 27.83 31.93 -66.93
C LEU A 282 29.37 31.99 -66.93
N LEU A 283 30.04 30.88 -66.60
CA LEU A 283 31.50 30.82 -66.60
C LEU A 283 32.07 30.95 -68.01
N LEU A 284 31.45 30.27 -69.00
CA LEU A 284 31.83 30.38 -70.41
C LEU A 284 31.58 31.79 -70.96
N ALA A 285 30.45 32.42 -70.62
CA ALA A 285 30.16 33.79 -71.05
C ALA A 285 31.17 34.81 -70.46
N ALA A 286 31.55 34.65 -69.19
CA ALA A 286 32.58 35.49 -68.56
C ALA A 286 33.96 35.31 -69.22
N LEU A 287 34.33 34.07 -69.55
CA LEU A 287 35.57 33.78 -70.27
C LEU A 287 35.58 34.35 -71.68
N SER A 288 34.48 34.24 -72.44
CA SER A 288 34.37 34.87 -73.77
C SER A 288 34.45 36.39 -73.70
N PHE A 289 33.91 37.02 -72.66
CA PHE A 289 33.98 38.46 -72.47
C PHE A 289 35.40 38.95 -72.13
N LEU A 290 36.17 38.16 -71.36
CA LEU A 290 37.57 38.45 -71.06
C LEU A 290 38.48 38.30 -72.29
N ILE A 291 38.21 37.31 -73.15
CA ILE A 291 39.00 37.08 -74.37
C ILE A 291 38.71 38.14 -75.46
N THR A 292 37.52 38.75 -75.47
CA THR A 292 37.15 39.77 -76.47
C THR A 292 37.50 41.21 -76.06
N ARG A 293 38.03 41.42 -74.85
CA ARG A 293 38.45 42.75 -74.34
C ARG A 293 39.93 42.87 -73.95
N GLY A 294 40.75 41.87 -74.24
CA GLY A 294 42.21 41.94 -74.17
C GLY A 294 42.81 41.91 -75.56
#